data_AF-A0A7S1CDS0-F1
#
_entry.id   AF-A0A7S1CDS0-F1
#
_cell.length_a   1.000
_cell.length_b   1.000
_cell.length_c   1.000
_cell.angle_alpha   90.00
_cell.angle_beta   90.00
_cell.angle_gamma   90.00
#
_symmetry.space_group_name_H-M   'P 1'
#
loop_
_entity.id
_entity.type
_entity.pdbx_description
1 polymer ?
#
loop_
_entity_poly.entity_id
_entity_poly.type
_entity_poly.pdbx_seq_one_letter_code
_entity_poly.pdbx_strand_id
1 'polypeptide(L)'
;ERLAERQVWLPSRKQFVDAESIGEADRIAAAKAEFARVGEALAKQRKRADKLAAKVEVRQRGYATKAAGLASAVATAAREIGKARIELACYERLGAVEEAALPRRVDGAHRDIGTVAHREAELQARYAALAEQKRELERLLQAADAGAAAADTNGAVVA
;
A
#
# COMPACT_ATOMS: atom_id res chain seq x y z
N GLU A 1 66.58 7.79 -26.28
CA GLU A 1 65.74 7.45 -25.10
C GLU A 1 66.57 6.96 -23.90
N ARG A 2 67.40 5.90 -24.02
CA ARG A 2 68.23 5.38 -22.90
C ARG A 2 69.22 6.35 -22.23
N LEU A 3 69.62 7.43 -22.91
CA LEU A 3 70.51 8.46 -22.34
C LEU A 3 69.79 9.42 -21.39
N ALA A 4 68.49 9.67 -21.61
CA ALA A 4 67.69 10.52 -20.73
C ALA A 4 67.40 9.83 -19.38
N GLU A 5 67.36 8.49 -19.37
CA GLU A 5 67.20 7.68 -18.16
C GLU A 5 68.48 7.61 -17.30
N ARG A 6 69.65 7.90 -17.89
CA ARG A 6 70.96 7.84 -17.22
C ARG A 6 71.48 9.19 -16.73
N GLN A 7 70.80 10.27 -17.08
CA GLN A 7 71.22 11.62 -16.75
C GLN A 7 70.39 12.20 -15.61
N VAL A 8 71.09 12.69 -14.59
CA VAL A 8 70.50 13.24 -13.38
C VAL A 8 70.76 14.74 -13.36
N TRP A 9 69.74 15.52 -13.00
CA TRP A 9 69.88 16.97 -12.84
C TRP A 9 70.60 17.30 -11.54
N LEU A 10 71.79 17.91 -11.61
CA LEU A 10 72.48 18.42 -10.43
C LEU A 10 72.09 19.88 -10.16
N PRO A 11 71.51 20.20 -8.98
CA PRO A 11 71.15 21.56 -8.63
C PRO A 11 72.35 22.52 -8.56
N SER A 12 73.50 22.04 -8.07
CA SER A 12 74.71 22.84 -7.85
C SER A 12 75.34 23.34 -9.15
N ARG A 13 75.27 22.54 -10.22
CA ARG A 13 75.87 22.86 -11.54
C ARG A 13 74.83 23.25 -12.60
N LYS A 14 73.53 23.13 -12.30
CA LYS A 14 72.42 23.42 -13.21
C LYS A 14 72.57 22.74 -14.58
N GLN A 15 73.03 21.50 -14.58
CA GLN A 15 73.23 20.71 -15.79
C GLN A 15 72.86 19.26 -15.55
N PHE A 16 72.52 18.56 -16.63
CA PHE A 16 72.35 17.12 -16.64
C PHE A 16 73.73 16.46 -16.72
N VAL A 17 73.99 15.53 -15.81
CA VAL A 17 75.24 14.77 -15.74
C VAL A 17 74.91 13.29 -15.65
N ASP A 18 75.76 12.44 -16.21
CA ASP A 18 75.60 11.00 -16.14
C ASP A 18 75.67 10.51 -14.68
N ALA A 19 74.70 9.70 -14.28
CA ALA A 19 74.49 9.21 -12.91
C ALA A 19 75.72 8.49 -12.31
N GLU A 20 76.57 7.93 -13.16
CA GLU A 20 77.76 7.14 -12.79
C GLU A 20 78.96 8.01 -12.38
N SER A 21 79.01 9.27 -12.83
CA SER A 21 80.12 10.19 -12.56
C SER A 21 79.98 11.03 -11.28
N ILE A 22 78.91 10.80 -10.51
CA ILE A 22 78.48 11.66 -9.41
C ILE A 22 78.73 10.97 -8.06
N GLY A 23 79.26 11.71 -7.08
CA GLY A 23 79.41 11.23 -5.71
C GLY A 23 78.08 11.00 -4.98
N GLU A 24 78.08 10.21 -3.91
CA GLU A 24 76.86 9.85 -3.18
C GLU A 24 76.08 11.07 -2.63
N ALA A 25 76.79 12.09 -2.14
CA ALA A 25 76.18 13.32 -1.63
C ALA A 25 75.42 14.10 -2.73
N ASP A 26 75.98 14.18 -3.93
CA ASP A 26 75.38 14.88 -5.06
C ASP A 26 74.19 14.09 -5.65
N ARG A 27 74.22 12.74 -5.59
CA ARG A 27 73.06 11.90 -5.93
C ARG A 27 71.88 12.15 -4.99
N ILE A 28 72.14 12.25 -3.69
CA ILE A 28 71.10 12.58 -2.69
C ILE A 28 70.54 13.99 -2.94
N ALA A 29 71.41 14.97 -3.24
CA ALA A 29 70.98 16.33 -3.55
C ALA A 29 70.10 16.40 -4.81
N ALA A 30 70.47 15.65 -5.86
CA ALA A 30 69.68 15.57 -7.08
C ALA A 30 68.32 14.87 -6.87
N ALA A 31 68.29 13.75 -6.16
CA ALA A 31 67.05 13.04 -5.83
C ALA A 31 66.10 13.93 -5.00
N LYS A 32 66.62 14.70 -4.04
CA LYS A 32 65.83 15.68 -3.27
C LYS A 32 65.24 16.78 -4.16
N ALA A 33 66.01 17.28 -5.13
CA ALA A 33 65.53 18.30 -6.06
C ALA A 33 64.47 17.76 -7.03
N GLU A 34 64.64 16.53 -7.51
CA GLU A 34 63.64 15.87 -8.33
C GLU A 34 62.35 15.62 -7.54
N PHE A 35 62.47 15.11 -6.31
CA PHE A 35 61.32 14.92 -5.42
C PHE A 35 60.58 16.23 -5.14
N ALA A 36 61.31 17.32 -4.90
CA ALA A 36 60.72 18.65 -4.73
C ALA A 36 59.97 19.10 -6.00
N ARG A 37 60.58 18.94 -7.19
CA ARG A 37 59.95 19.26 -8.48
C ARG A 37 58.67 18.46 -8.72
N VAL A 38 58.70 17.15 -8.46
CA VAL A 38 57.53 16.27 -8.60
C VAL A 38 56.46 16.65 -7.57
N GLY A 39 56.86 16.95 -6.33
CA GLY A 39 55.97 17.41 -5.27
C GLY A 39 55.25 18.71 -5.63
N GLU A 40 55.95 19.69 -6.20
CA GLU A 40 55.37 20.94 -6.69
C GLU A 40 54.41 20.70 -7.86
N ALA A 41 54.79 19.86 -8.82
CA ALA A 41 53.94 19.49 -9.94
C ALA A 41 52.66 18.78 -9.46
N LEU A 42 52.78 17.83 -8.53
CA LEU A 42 51.65 17.13 -7.93
C LEU A 42 50.74 18.08 -7.17
N ALA A 43 51.28 18.98 -6.35
CA ALA A 43 50.50 19.98 -5.62
C ALA A 43 49.74 20.90 -6.59
N LYS A 44 50.35 21.29 -7.72
CA LYS A 44 49.70 22.09 -8.76
C LYS A 44 48.58 21.32 -9.46
N GLN A 45 48.80 20.05 -9.82
CA GLN A 45 47.77 19.23 -10.45
C GLN A 45 46.62 18.91 -9.49
N ARG A 46 46.91 18.63 -8.22
CA ARG A 46 45.90 18.43 -7.18
C ARG A 46 45.00 19.66 -7.04
N LYS A 47 45.58 20.86 -6.90
CA LYS A 47 44.80 22.11 -6.84
C LYS A 47 43.94 22.34 -8.09
N ARG A 48 44.39 21.91 -9.27
CA ARG A 48 43.60 21.97 -10.51
C ARG A 48 42.46 20.97 -10.50
N ALA A 49 42.72 19.73 -10.10
CA ALA A 49 41.72 18.67 -9.97
C ALA A 49 40.63 19.07 -8.96
N ASP A 50 41.00 19.57 -7.78
CA ASP A 50 40.07 20.00 -6.75
C ASP A 50 39.15 21.14 -7.26
N LYS A 51 39.72 22.12 -7.96
CA LYS A 51 38.93 23.21 -8.58
C LYS A 51 37.99 22.70 -9.67
N LEU A 52 38.42 21.72 -10.46
CA LEU A 52 37.58 21.14 -11.51
C LEU A 52 36.46 20.29 -10.90
N ALA A 53 36.78 19.47 -9.89
CA ALA A 53 35.82 18.66 -9.14
C ALA A 53 34.74 19.54 -8.50
N ALA A 54 35.12 20.63 -7.82
CA ALA A 54 34.16 21.57 -7.25
C ALA A 54 33.24 22.21 -8.32
N LYS A 55 33.77 22.56 -9.50
CA LYS A 55 32.97 23.09 -10.61
C LYS A 55 31.99 22.05 -11.17
N VAL A 56 32.44 20.80 -11.31
CA VAL A 56 31.61 19.68 -11.78
C VAL A 56 30.51 19.41 -10.76
N GLU A 57 30.85 19.36 -9.48
CA GLU A 57 29.90 19.14 -8.40
C GLU A 57 28.79 20.19 -8.39
N VAL A 58 29.13 21.49 -8.43
CA VAL A 58 28.12 22.56 -8.45
C VAL A 58 27.19 22.44 -9.65
N ARG A 59 27.74 22.12 -10.84
CA ARG A 59 26.93 21.94 -12.05
C ARG A 59 26.05 20.68 -12.02
N GLN A 60 26.55 19.59 -11.45
CA GLN A 60 25.88 18.30 -11.46
C GLN A 60 24.94 18.10 -10.27
N ARG A 61 25.14 18.81 -9.15
CA ARG A 61 24.37 18.61 -7.91
C ARG A 61 22.86 18.69 -8.16
N GLY A 62 22.41 19.72 -8.86
CA GLY A 62 20.98 19.88 -9.19
C GLY A 62 20.43 18.75 -10.06
N TYR A 63 21.21 18.30 -11.04
CA TYR A 63 20.83 17.17 -11.90
C TYR A 63 20.81 15.85 -11.14
N ALA A 64 21.78 15.60 -10.25
CA ALA A 64 21.82 14.41 -9.41
C ALA A 64 20.62 14.33 -8.47
N THR A 65 20.27 15.44 -7.79
CA THR A 65 19.06 15.50 -6.94
C THR A 65 17.80 15.25 -7.75
N LYS A 66 17.66 15.86 -8.93
CA LYS A 66 16.50 15.64 -9.81
C LYS A 66 16.41 14.18 -10.27
N ALA A 67 17.53 13.59 -10.69
CA ALA A 67 17.58 12.20 -11.13
C ALA A 67 17.18 11.24 -9.99
N ALA A 68 17.70 11.45 -8.78
CA ALA A 68 17.35 10.65 -7.61
C ALA A 68 15.85 10.79 -7.25
N GLY A 69 15.30 12.01 -7.31
CA GLY A 69 13.88 12.26 -7.09
C GLY A 69 12.99 11.56 -8.12
N LEU A 70 13.34 11.67 -9.41
CA LEU A 70 12.62 11.00 -10.49
C LEU A 70 12.70 9.47 -10.37
N ALA A 71 13.87 8.92 -10.05
CA ALA A 71 14.03 7.48 -9.84
C ALA A 71 13.14 6.98 -8.69
N SER A 72 13.08 7.73 -7.58
CA SER A 72 12.18 7.42 -6.46
C SER A 72 10.70 7.50 -6.87
N ALA A 73 10.30 8.55 -7.61
CA ALA A 73 8.94 8.71 -8.09
C ALA A 73 8.52 7.56 -9.03
N VAL A 74 9.40 7.16 -9.96
CA VAL A 74 9.17 6.02 -10.86
C VAL A 74 9.02 4.72 -10.07
N ALA A 75 9.86 4.49 -9.05
CA ALA A 75 9.77 3.30 -8.21
C ALA A 75 8.46 3.25 -7.42
N THR A 76 8.01 4.39 -6.87
CA THR A 76 6.72 4.48 -6.16
C THR A 76 5.55 4.25 -7.10
N ALA A 77 5.52 4.91 -8.26
CA ALA A 77 4.46 4.72 -9.25
C ALA A 77 4.40 3.27 -9.75
N ALA A 78 5.54 2.61 -9.95
CA ALA A 78 5.59 1.20 -10.33
C ALA A 78 4.97 0.29 -9.25
N ARG A 79 5.21 0.58 -7.96
CA ARG A 79 4.57 -0.16 -6.86
C ARG A 79 3.07 0.08 -6.80
N GLU A 80 2.63 1.32 -6.99
CA GLU A 80 1.21 1.68 -7.01
C GLU A 80 0.47 0.99 -8.16
N ILE A 81 1.07 0.96 -9.36
CA ILE A 81 0.54 0.21 -10.51
C ILE A 81 0.46 -1.30 -10.18
N GLY A 82 1.51 -1.85 -9.55
CA GLY A 82 1.51 -3.25 -9.12
C GLY A 82 0.36 -3.56 -8.15
N LYS A 83 0.14 -2.69 -7.15
CA LYS A 83 -0.96 -2.80 -6.19
C LYS A 83 -2.32 -2.70 -6.87
N ALA A 84 -2.52 -1.70 -7.72
CA ALA A 84 -3.78 -1.49 -8.45
C ALA A 84 -4.13 -2.68 -9.35
N ARG A 85 -3.13 -3.32 -9.98
CA ARG A 85 -3.34 -4.55 -10.78
C ARG A 85 -3.82 -5.73 -9.95
N ILE A 86 -3.26 -5.91 -8.76
CA ILE A 86 -3.69 -6.97 -7.83
C ILE A 86 -5.13 -6.67 -7.35
N GLU A 87 -5.40 -5.44 -6.96
CA GLU A 87 -6.74 -5.01 -6.53
C GLU A 87 -7.78 -5.21 -7.63
N LEU A 88 -7.46 -4.85 -8.88
CA LEU A 88 -8.32 -5.09 -10.03
C LEU A 88 -8.65 -6.57 -10.19
N ALA A 89 -7.64 -7.44 -10.21
CA ALA A 89 -7.84 -8.88 -10.33
C ALA A 89 -8.67 -9.45 -9.17
N CYS A 90 -8.49 -8.93 -7.95
CA CYS A 90 -9.32 -9.29 -6.80
C CYS A 90 -10.78 -8.87 -7.00
N TYR A 91 -11.03 -7.66 -7.49
CA TYR A 91 -12.38 -7.16 -7.74
C TYR A 91 -13.08 -7.87 -8.89
N GLU A 92 -12.37 -8.19 -9.97
CA GLU A 92 -12.91 -9.00 -11.07
C GLU A 92 -13.34 -10.39 -10.57
N ARG A 93 -12.49 -11.05 -9.78
CA ARG A 93 -12.82 -12.34 -9.18
C ARG A 93 -13.99 -12.23 -8.20
N LEU A 94 -14.01 -11.20 -7.35
CA LEU A 94 -15.09 -10.97 -6.41
C LEU A 94 -16.41 -10.72 -7.15
N GLY A 95 -16.39 -9.91 -8.22
CA GLY A 95 -17.54 -9.66 -9.09
C GLY A 95 -18.10 -10.96 -9.66
N ALA A 96 -17.26 -11.81 -10.23
CA ALA A 96 -17.70 -13.10 -10.77
C ALA A 96 -18.33 -14.04 -9.70
N VAL A 97 -17.79 -14.03 -8.48
CA VAL A 97 -18.34 -14.82 -7.37
C VAL A 97 -19.67 -14.25 -6.90
N GLU A 98 -19.78 -12.92 -6.76
CA GLU A 98 -21.00 -12.25 -6.33
C GLU A 98 -22.12 -12.37 -7.36
N GLU A 99 -21.82 -12.25 -8.66
CA GLU A 99 -22.78 -12.47 -9.74
C GLU A 99 -23.39 -13.88 -9.68
N ALA A 100 -22.60 -14.89 -9.32
CA ALA A 100 -23.09 -16.26 -9.13
C ALA A 100 -23.82 -16.46 -7.79
N ALA A 101 -23.44 -15.73 -6.74
CA ALA A 101 -24.02 -15.84 -5.40
C ALA A 101 -25.35 -15.08 -5.25
N LEU A 102 -25.51 -13.95 -5.93
CA LEU A 102 -26.69 -13.08 -5.84
C LEU A 102 -28.01 -13.81 -6.14
N PRO A 103 -28.17 -14.55 -7.26
CA PRO A 103 -29.41 -15.28 -7.53
C PRO A 103 -29.74 -16.27 -6.41
N ARG A 104 -28.74 -17.02 -5.92
CA ARG A 104 -28.93 -18.03 -4.86
C ARG A 104 -29.42 -17.40 -3.55
N ARG A 105 -28.92 -16.20 -3.24
CA ARG A 105 -29.35 -15.43 -2.05
C ARG A 105 -30.78 -14.92 -2.21
N VAL A 106 -31.13 -14.41 -3.39
CA VAL A 106 -32.50 -13.95 -3.70
C VAL A 106 -33.48 -15.13 -3.64
N ASP A 107 -33.14 -16.26 -4.24
CA ASP A 107 -33.96 -17.48 -4.20
C ASP A 107 -34.11 -18.01 -2.77
N GLY A 108 -33.05 -17.95 -1.96
CA GLY A 108 -33.11 -18.23 -0.53
C GLY A 108 -34.14 -17.37 0.18
N ALA A 109 -34.03 -16.04 0.03
CA ALA A 109 -34.95 -15.10 0.64
C ALA A 109 -36.41 -15.30 0.17
N HIS A 110 -36.62 -15.58 -1.12
CA HIS A 110 -37.96 -15.86 -1.66
C HIS A 110 -38.57 -17.13 -1.06
N ARG A 111 -37.76 -18.18 -0.87
CA ARG A 111 -38.22 -19.39 -0.18
C ARG A 111 -38.60 -19.10 1.27
N ASP A 112 -37.77 -18.36 1.99
CA ASP A 112 -38.04 -18.01 3.39
C ASP A 112 -39.33 -17.19 3.50
N ILE A 113 -39.51 -16.18 2.65
CA ILE A 113 -40.76 -15.41 2.56
C ILE A 113 -41.94 -16.32 2.27
N GLY A 114 -41.80 -17.27 1.34
CA GLY A 114 -42.85 -18.23 1.02
C GLY A 114 -43.26 -19.10 2.22
N THR A 115 -42.29 -19.57 3.01
CA THR A 115 -42.58 -20.36 4.21
C THR A 115 -43.31 -19.54 5.28
N VAL A 116 -42.91 -18.29 5.48
CA VAL A 116 -43.55 -17.38 6.44
C VAL A 116 -44.96 -17.03 5.99
N ALA A 117 -45.16 -16.71 4.71
CA ALA A 117 -46.47 -16.40 4.14
C ALA A 117 -47.45 -17.59 4.25
N HIS A 118 -46.97 -18.81 3.99
CA HIS A 118 -47.80 -20.00 4.17
C HIS A 118 -48.21 -20.17 5.64
N ARG A 119 -47.25 -20.03 6.57
CA ARG A 119 -47.52 -20.16 8.01
C ARG A 119 -48.47 -19.08 8.50
N GLU A 120 -48.32 -17.85 8.01
CA GLU A 120 -49.23 -16.75 8.31
C GLU A 120 -50.65 -17.06 7.84
N ALA A 121 -50.83 -17.54 6.60
CA ALA A 121 -52.14 -17.91 6.08
C ALA A 121 -52.81 -19.01 6.91
N GLU A 122 -52.05 -20.04 7.33
CA GLU A 122 -52.57 -21.09 8.21
C GLU A 122 -53.02 -20.54 9.57
N LEU A 123 -52.22 -19.66 10.19
CA LEU A 123 -52.53 -19.07 11.48
C LEU A 123 -53.73 -18.13 11.39
N GLN A 124 -53.84 -17.35 10.32
CA GLN A 124 -55.00 -16.48 10.05
C GLN A 124 -56.27 -17.31 9.87
N ALA A 125 -56.23 -18.42 9.13
CA ALA A 125 -57.38 -19.31 8.96
C ALA A 125 -57.82 -19.95 10.30
N ARG A 126 -56.87 -20.42 11.11
CA ARG A 126 -57.14 -20.96 12.45
C ARG A 126 -57.74 -19.90 13.37
N TYR A 127 -57.20 -18.69 13.34
CA TYR A 127 -57.73 -17.58 14.12
C TYR A 127 -59.18 -17.24 13.72
N ALA A 128 -59.46 -17.18 12.41
CA ALA A 128 -60.81 -16.93 11.92
C ALA A 128 -61.81 -17.99 12.41
N ALA A 129 -61.45 -19.28 12.34
CA ALA A 129 -62.28 -20.36 12.85
C ALA A 129 -62.53 -20.27 14.37
N LEU A 130 -61.48 -19.99 15.15
CA LEU A 130 -61.59 -19.80 16.60
C LEU A 130 -62.42 -18.56 16.97
N ALA A 131 -62.31 -17.48 16.19
CA ALA A 131 -63.10 -16.27 16.40
C ALA A 131 -64.60 -16.52 16.17
N GLU A 132 -64.96 -17.30 15.16
CA GLU A 132 -66.35 -17.73 14.93
C GLU A 132 -66.86 -18.63 16.07
N GLN A 133 -66.07 -19.61 16.50
CA GLN A 133 -66.45 -20.47 17.64
C GLN A 133 -66.65 -19.66 18.93
N LYS A 134 -65.76 -18.69 19.19
CA LYS A 134 -65.90 -17.79 20.34
C LYS A 134 -67.19 -16.98 20.25
N ARG A 135 -67.50 -16.38 19.09
CA ARG A 135 -68.75 -15.63 18.88
C ARG A 135 -69.98 -16.49 19.11
N GLU A 136 -69.96 -17.74 18.66
CA GLU A 136 -71.08 -18.66 18.85
C GLU A 136 -71.25 -19.04 20.32
N LEU A 137 -70.17 -19.35 21.03
CA LEU A 137 -70.22 -19.61 22.47
C LEU A 137 -70.70 -18.39 23.27
N GLU A 138 -70.26 -17.18 22.90
CA GLU A 138 -70.74 -15.93 23.49
C GLU A 138 -72.24 -15.73 23.25
N ARG A 139 -72.76 -16.04 22.06
CA ARG A 139 -74.21 -16.01 21.80
C ARG A 139 -74.98 -17.02 22.65
N LEU A 140 -74.47 -18.24 22.77
CA LEU A 140 -75.11 -19.29 23.57
C LEU A 140 -75.13 -18.94 25.06
N LEU A 141 -74.04 -18.37 25.58
CA LEU A 141 -73.98 -17.83 26.95
C LEU A 141 -74.99 -16.70 27.14
N GLN A 142 -75.03 -15.72 26.23
CA GLN A 142 -76.02 -14.63 26.28
C GLN A 142 -77.46 -15.14 26.22
N ALA A 143 -77.75 -16.18 25.42
CA ALA A 143 -79.06 -16.80 25.36
C ALA A 143 -79.42 -17.57 26.64
N ALA A 144 -78.44 -18.27 27.24
CA ALA A 144 -78.63 -18.95 28.52
C ALA A 144 -78.85 -17.98 29.68
N ASP A 145 -78.08 -16.88 29.73
CA ASP A 145 -78.25 -15.82 30.72
C ASP A 145 -79.60 -15.10 30.56
N ALA A 146 -80.05 -14.85 29.32
CA ALA A 146 -81.38 -14.31 29.04
C ALA A 146 -82.52 -15.29 29.41
N GLY A 147 -82.32 -16.59 29.21
CA GLY A 147 -83.26 -17.65 29.62
C GLY A 147 -83.35 -17.79 31.14
N ALA A 148 -82.24 -17.67 31.86
CA ALA A 148 -82.21 -17.63 33.32
C ALA A 148 -82.92 -16.39 33.88
N ALA A 149 -82.70 -15.22 33.27
CA ALA A 149 -83.43 -13.99 33.63
C ALA A 149 -84.94 -14.10 33.37
N ALA A 150 -85.37 -14.76 32.29
CA ALA A 150 -86.79 -15.01 31.99
C ALA A 150 -87.43 -16.01 32.97
N ALA A 151 -86.69 -17.05 33.41
CA ALA A 151 -87.17 -18.00 34.41
C ALA A 151 -87.35 -17.36 35.80
N ASP A 152 -86.44 -16.46 36.21
CA ASP A 152 -86.59 -15.69 37.45
C ASP A 152 -87.79 -14.72 37.40
N THR A 153 -88.10 -14.13 36.25
CA THR A 153 -89.30 -13.28 36.10
C THR A 153 -90.61 -14.07 36.14
N ASN A 154 -90.63 -15.34 35.69
CA ASN A 154 -91.82 -16.17 35.71
C ASN A 154 -92.05 -16.86 37.08
N GLY A 155 -90.99 -17.05 37.87
CA GLY A 155 -91.08 -17.47 39.28
C GLY A 155 -91.64 -16.38 40.21
N ALA A 156 -91.50 -15.10 39.83
CA ALA A 156 -92.01 -13.97 40.62
C ALA A 156 -93.50 -13.64 40.37
N VAL A 157 -94.17 -14.26 39.37
CA VAL A 157 -95.58 -14.01 39.03
C VAL A 157 -96.54 -15.05 39.65
N VAL A 158 -96.03 -16.07 40.35
CA VAL A 158 -96.84 -17.16 40.96
C VAL A 158 -96.75 -17.21 42.50
N ALA A 159 -96.42 -16.09 43.16
CA ALA A 159 -96.56 -15.92 44.61
C ALA A 159 -97.40 -14.67 44.91
#